data_AF-A0A6N9SS71-F1
#
_entry.id   AF-A0A6N9SS71-F1
#
_cell.length_a   1.000
_cell.length_b   1.000
_cell.length_c   1.000
_cell.angle_alpha   90.00
_cell.angle_beta   90.00
_cell.angle_gamma   90.00
#
_symmetry.space_group_name_H-M   'P 1'
#
loop_
_entity.id
_entity.type
_entity.pdbx_description
1 polymer ?
#
loop_
_entity_poly.entity_id
_entity_poly.type
_entity_poly.pdbx_seq_one_letter_code
_entity_poly.pdbx_strand_id
1 'polypeptide(L)'
;ESQLPDRHLEAYTQGLMDMGSLLCTRARPHCTACPLQTQCQAYLRGETRRYPTARRKTPRSQRHHRLLLLCTPDGRWLMEKRPVPGIWGGLWSFPLEDMESLPTGHSLTCDLTPYPDLEPPPFIHRLTHFDWHLTPRAFRISEAVPSPSSSPWHWGPLSDLMTYPLPAPIRQLLHTLLTRETECVK
;
A
#
# COMPACT_ATOMS: atom_id res chain seq x y z
N GLU A 1 20.38 -29.89 7.51
CA GLU A 1 19.83 -30.92 6.58
C GLU A 1 19.70 -32.30 7.23
N SER A 2 20.55 -32.67 8.20
CA SER A 2 20.50 -33.98 8.89
C SER A 2 19.23 -34.33 9.69
N GLN A 3 18.28 -33.42 9.85
CA GLN A 3 16.99 -33.66 10.53
C GLN A 3 15.79 -33.63 9.59
N LEU A 4 16.03 -33.51 8.28
CA LEU A 4 14.96 -33.63 7.28
C LEU A 4 14.64 -35.12 7.09
N PRO A 5 13.35 -35.50 7.06
CA PRO A 5 12.98 -36.88 6.78
C PRO A 5 13.17 -37.21 5.30
N ASP A 6 13.59 -38.43 5.00
CA ASP A 6 13.79 -38.91 3.62
C ASP A 6 12.47 -39.06 2.83
N ARG A 7 11.33 -39.07 3.53
CA ARG A 7 9.97 -39.18 2.97
C ARG A 7 9.02 -38.23 3.70
N HIS A 8 7.88 -37.92 3.08
CA HIS A 8 6.84 -37.04 3.65
C HIS A 8 7.32 -35.62 4.00
N LEU A 9 8.23 -35.06 3.20
CA LEU A 9 8.76 -33.72 3.39
C LEU A 9 7.64 -32.66 3.49
N GLU A 10 6.59 -32.77 2.66
CA GLU A 10 5.44 -31.86 2.69
C GLU A 10 4.77 -31.84 4.08
N ALA A 11 4.38 -33.00 4.60
CA ALA A 11 3.75 -33.13 5.92
C ALA A 11 4.67 -32.66 7.05
N TYR A 12 5.98 -32.94 6.95
CA TYR A 12 6.98 -32.45 7.90
C TYR A 12 7.07 -30.92 7.88
N THR A 13 7.20 -30.32 6.70
CA THR A 13 7.29 -28.86 6.54
C THR A 13 6.02 -28.17 7.01
N GLN A 14 4.84 -28.73 6.70
CA GLN A 14 3.56 -28.21 7.16
C GLN A 14 3.46 -28.30 8.69
N GLY A 15 3.84 -29.44 9.28
CA GLY A 15 3.86 -29.62 10.73
C GLY A 15 4.77 -28.62 11.44
N LEU A 16 5.92 -28.26 10.86
CA LEU A 16 6.80 -27.21 11.39
C LEU A 16 6.16 -25.81 11.29
N MET A 17 5.50 -25.49 10.18
CA MET A 17 4.79 -24.21 10.00
C MET A 17 3.61 -24.09 10.98
N ASP A 18 2.82 -25.15 11.14
CA ASP A 18 1.69 -25.21 12.06
C ASP A 18 2.15 -25.10 13.50
N MET A 19 3.26 -25.76 13.86
CA MET A 19 3.86 -25.61 15.17
C MET A 19 4.26 -24.16 15.44
N GLY A 20 4.87 -23.46 14.47
CA GLY A 20 5.25 -22.05 14.61
C GLY A 20 4.06 -21.09 14.74
N SER A 21 2.93 -21.41 14.12
CA SER A 21 1.73 -20.55 14.12
C SER A 21 0.79 -20.83 15.30
N LEU A 22 0.67 -22.08 15.75
CA LEU A 22 -0.30 -22.51 16.77
C LEU A 22 0.33 -22.69 18.16
N LEU A 23 1.59 -23.15 18.25
CA LEU A 23 2.21 -23.54 19.52
C LEU A 23 3.40 -22.64 19.89
N CYS A 24 4.43 -22.59 19.05
CA CYS A 24 5.66 -21.86 19.27
C CYS A 24 5.55 -20.38 18.84
N THR A 25 4.52 -19.69 19.33
CA THR A 25 4.25 -18.30 18.93
C THR A 25 5.20 -17.30 19.59
N ARG A 26 5.44 -16.18 18.92
CA ARG A 26 6.39 -15.13 19.37
C ARG A 26 6.03 -14.51 20.73
N ALA A 27 4.74 -14.30 20.99
CA ALA A 27 4.29 -13.55 22.16
C ALA A 27 3.99 -14.44 23.37
N ARG A 28 3.28 -15.55 23.15
CA ARG A 28 2.80 -16.46 24.22
C ARG A 28 2.86 -17.90 23.71
N PRO A 29 4.04 -18.54 23.72
CA PRO A 29 4.16 -19.92 23.24
C PRO A 29 3.43 -20.89 24.18
N HIS A 30 2.67 -21.82 23.62
CA HIS A 30 1.92 -22.83 24.36
C HIS A 30 2.79 -24.06 24.62
N CYS A 31 3.87 -23.88 25.39
CA CYS A 31 4.90 -24.89 25.58
C CYS A 31 4.39 -26.18 26.22
N THR A 32 3.34 -26.13 27.04
CA THR A 32 2.71 -27.30 27.68
C THR A 32 2.09 -28.26 26.69
N ALA A 33 1.62 -27.77 25.54
CA ALA A 33 1.07 -28.57 24.44
C ALA A 33 2.09 -28.84 23.33
N CYS A 34 3.34 -28.40 23.48
CA CYS A 34 4.35 -28.55 22.44
C CYS A 34 4.91 -29.97 22.40
N PRO A 35 4.82 -30.70 21.26
CA PRO A 35 5.34 -32.07 21.16
C PRO A 35 6.87 -32.14 21.28
N LEU A 36 7.57 -31.02 21.06
CA LEU A 36 9.02 -30.90 21.19
C LEU A 36 9.46 -30.31 22.54
N GLN A 37 8.55 -30.15 23.51
CA GLN A 37 8.84 -29.50 24.79
C GLN A 37 10.07 -30.10 25.50
N THR A 38 10.18 -31.43 25.54
CA THR A 38 11.27 -32.16 26.21
C THR A 38 12.63 -31.99 25.54
N GLN A 39 12.65 -31.62 24.25
CA GLN A 39 13.87 -31.41 23.46
C GLN A 39 14.17 -29.93 23.23
N CYS A 40 13.24 -29.04 23.59
CA CYS A 40 13.35 -27.61 23.36
C CYS A 40 14.28 -26.96 24.38
N GLN A 41 15.51 -26.65 23.96
CA GLN A 41 16.51 -26.00 24.82
C GLN A 41 16.03 -24.66 25.40
N ALA A 42 15.27 -23.88 24.62
CA ALA A 42 14.71 -22.62 25.11
C ALA A 42 13.67 -22.84 26.22
N TYR A 43 12.89 -23.91 26.16
CA TYR A 43 11.95 -24.27 27.24
C TYR A 43 12.69 -24.78 28.47
N LEU A 44 13.65 -25.69 28.29
CA LEU A 44 14.45 -26.26 29.39
C LEU A 44 15.24 -25.19 30.17
N ARG A 45 15.60 -24.09 29.52
CA ARG A 45 16.32 -22.96 30.13
C ARG A 45 15.40 -21.83 30.60
N GLY A 46 14.09 -21.91 30.37
CA GLY A 46 13.15 -20.83 30.68
C GLY A 46 13.32 -19.58 29.79
N GLU A 47 13.96 -19.71 28.63
CA GLU A 47 14.33 -18.62 27.72
C GLU A 47 13.43 -18.51 26.47
N THR A 48 12.28 -19.17 26.41
CA THR A 48 11.41 -19.18 25.21
C THR A 48 11.05 -17.77 24.71
N ARG A 49 10.92 -16.80 25.61
CA ARG A 49 10.64 -15.38 25.27
C ARG A 49 11.84 -14.62 24.68
N ARG A 50 13.05 -15.16 24.83
CA ARG A 50 14.29 -14.56 24.30
C ARG A 50 14.45 -14.84 22.80
N TYR A 51 13.73 -15.83 22.28
CA TYR A 51 13.85 -16.29 20.90
C TYR A 51 12.57 -16.05 20.07
N PRO A 52 12.73 -15.82 18.75
CA PRO A 52 13.97 -15.47 18.08
C PRO A 52 14.45 -14.07 18.51
N THR A 53 15.77 -13.87 18.52
CA THR A 53 16.33 -12.55 18.81
C THR A 53 15.80 -11.52 17.82
N ALA A 54 15.56 -10.29 18.29
CA ALA A 54 15.08 -9.23 17.42
C ALA A 54 16.10 -8.99 16.29
N ARG A 55 15.63 -9.02 15.04
CA ARG A 55 16.46 -8.52 13.93
C ARG A 55 16.73 -7.04 14.16
N ARG A 56 17.97 -6.60 13.92
CA ARG A 56 18.35 -5.19 13.97
C ARG A 56 17.46 -4.42 12.99
N LYS A 57 16.75 -3.40 13.49
CA LYS A 57 15.94 -2.53 12.64
C LYS A 57 16.88 -1.61 11.87
N THR A 58 16.93 -1.74 10.56
CA THR A 58 17.55 -0.72 9.69
C THR A 58 16.65 0.52 9.69
N PRO A 59 17.18 1.74 9.83
CA PRO A 59 16.39 2.96 9.66
C PRO A 59 15.75 2.96 8.27
N ARG A 60 14.43 3.19 8.23
CA ARG A 60 13.67 3.26 6.98
C ARG A 60 13.91 4.64 6.36
N SER A 61 14.21 4.67 5.06
CA SER A 61 14.25 5.95 4.34
C SER A 61 12.83 6.52 4.18
N GLN A 62 12.74 7.80 3.88
CA GLN A 62 11.49 8.49 3.57
C GLN A 62 11.50 8.92 2.10
N ARG A 63 10.34 8.80 1.44
CA ARG A 63 10.12 9.34 0.09
C ARG A 63 8.87 10.21 0.12
N HIS A 64 8.88 11.34 -0.58
CA HIS A 64 7.79 12.31 -0.56
C HIS A 64 7.29 12.57 -1.98
N HIS A 65 6.01 12.34 -2.24
CA HIS A 65 5.39 12.59 -3.55
C HIS A 65 4.07 13.34 -3.38
N ARG A 66 3.71 14.12 -4.39
CA ARG A 66 2.38 14.71 -4.57
C ARG A 66 1.49 13.72 -5.31
N LEU A 67 0.24 13.61 -4.87
CA LEU A 67 -0.83 12.95 -5.63
C LEU A 67 -1.66 14.04 -6.29
N LEU A 68 -1.69 14.06 -7.61
CA LEU A 68 -2.46 15.04 -8.36
C LEU A 68 -3.91 14.58 -8.50
N LEU A 69 -4.81 15.24 -7.78
CA LEU A 69 -6.25 14.99 -7.90
C LEU A 69 -6.81 15.97 -8.94
N LEU A 70 -6.87 15.54 -10.20
CA LEU A 70 -7.37 16.37 -11.29
C LEU A 70 -8.84 16.09 -11.53
N CYS A 71 -9.66 17.12 -11.47
CA CYS A 71 -11.11 17.06 -11.69
C CYS A 71 -11.52 18.01 -12.81
N THR A 72 -12.46 17.53 -13.61
CA THR A 72 -13.09 18.27 -14.71
C THR A 72 -14.44 18.84 -14.25
N PRO A 73 -14.99 19.87 -14.92
CA PRO A 73 -16.25 20.49 -14.49
C PRO A 73 -17.45 19.54 -14.53
N ASP A 74 -17.39 18.48 -15.34
CA ASP A 74 -18.39 17.41 -15.44
C ASP A 74 -18.18 16.28 -14.43
N GLY A 75 -17.29 16.46 -13.44
CA GLY A 75 -17.13 15.53 -12.30
C GLY A 75 -16.30 14.28 -12.61
N ARG A 76 -15.50 14.28 -13.70
CA ARG A 76 -14.56 13.20 -13.98
C ARG A 76 -13.19 13.48 -13.38
N TRP A 77 -12.59 12.41 -12.89
CA TRP A 77 -11.31 12.39 -12.21
C TRP A 77 -10.28 11.60 -13.00
N LEU A 78 -9.02 12.03 -12.98
CA LEU A 78 -7.92 11.34 -13.65
C LEU A 78 -7.29 10.27 -12.76
N MET A 79 -7.14 9.06 -13.30
CA MET A 79 -6.25 8.04 -12.77
C MET A 79 -5.26 7.55 -13.82
N GLU A 80 -4.12 7.07 -13.34
CA GLU A 80 -3.04 6.47 -14.12
C GLU A 80 -2.84 5.01 -13.69
N LYS A 81 -2.74 4.11 -14.66
CA LYS A 81 -2.25 2.75 -14.46
C LYS A 81 -0.74 2.76 -14.30
N ARG A 82 -0.26 2.39 -13.12
CA ARG A 82 1.16 2.43 -12.77
C ARG A 82 1.98 1.45 -13.62
N PRO A 83 3.16 1.86 -14.12
CA PRO A 83 4.01 1.03 -14.96
C PRO A 83 4.55 -0.18 -14.19
N VAL A 84 4.83 -1.26 -14.93
CA VAL A 84 5.51 -2.47 -14.43
C VAL A 84 6.92 -2.51 -15.03
N PRO A 85 7.99 -2.73 -14.24
CA PRO A 85 8.00 -2.94 -12.78
C PRO A 85 7.95 -1.62 -12.00
N GLY A 86 7.46 -1.67 -10.76
CA GLY A 86 7.45 -0.49 -9.89
C GLY A 86 6.58 -0.66 -8.65
N ILE A 87 6.60 0.35 -7.77
CA ILE A 87 5.68 0.42 -6.64
C ILE A 87 4.27 0.56 -7.21
N TRP A 88 3.37 -0.32 -6.74
CA TRP A 88 2.01 -0.45 -7.25
C TRP A 88 1.91 -0.76 -8.74
N GLY A 89 2.96 -1.33 -9.35
CA GLY A 89 2.96 -1.66 -10.79
C GLY A 89 1.74 -2.49 -11.18
N GLY A 90 1.04 -2.04 -12.23
CA GLY A 90 -0.20 -2.65 -12.73
C GLY A 90 -1.48 -2.23 -12.00
N LEU A 91 -1.38 -1.55 -10.86
CA LEU A 91 -2.52 -0.96 -10.13
C LEU A 91 -2.79 0.46 -10.62
N TRP A 92 -3.99 0.97 -10.31
CA TRP A 92 -4.40 2.34 -10.63
C TRP A 92 -4.17 3.27 -9.45
N SER A 93 -3.66 4.48 -9.70
CA SER A 93 -3.58 5.56 -8.72
C SER A 93 -3.80 6.91 -9.36
N PHE A 94 -3.97 7.95 -8.56
CA PHE A 94 -3.78 9.31 -9.06
C PHE A 94 -2.33 9.49 -9.56
N PRO A 95 -2.09 10.36 -10.56
CA PRO A 95 -0.74 10.68 -11.00
C PRO A 95 0.14 11.16 -9.84
N LEU A 96 1.40 10.72 -9.86
CA LEU A 96 2.38 10.98 -8.83
C LEU A 96 3.45 11.92 -9.38
N GLU A 97 3.80 12.95 -8.60
CA GLU A 97 4.93 13.82 -8.88
C GLU A 97 5.87 13.88 -7.68
N ASP A 98 7.16 14.07 -7.93
CA ASP A 98 8.10 14.36 -6.86
C ASP A 98 7.74 15.68 -6.17
N MET A 99 7.92 15.73 -4.85
CA MET A 99 7.66 16.96 -4.08
C MET A 99 8.63 18.11 -4.43
N GLU A 100 9.76 17.82 -5.07
CA GLU A 100 10.77 18.83 -5.41
C GLU A 100 10.54 19.49 -6.77
N SER A 101 9.73 18.89 -7.66
CA SER A 101 9.36 19.51 -8.94
C SER A 101 8.31 20.60 -8.75
N LEU A 102 8.21 21.58 -9.66
CA LEU A 102 7.03 22.43 -9.73
C LEU A 102 5.82 21.57 -10.15
N PRO A 103 4.62 21.83 -9.60
CA PRO A 103 3.41 21.13 -10.02
C PRO A 103 3.13 21.48 -11.48
N THR A 104 3.55 20.62 -12.38
CA THR A 104 3.44 20.85 -13.83
C THR A 104 2.23 20.12 -14.42
N GLY A 105 1.53 19.33 -13.60
CA GLY A 105 0.33 18.61 -14.00
C GLY A 105 0.65 17.26 -14.59
N HIS A 106 1.75 16.63 -14.20
CA HIS A 106 2.32 15.49 -14.92
C HIS A 106 2.54 15.88 -16.40
N SER A 107 2.75 14.96 -17.32
CA SER A 107 2.96 15.30 -18.75
C SER A 107 1.75 15.96 -19.45
N LEU A 108 0.77 16.49 -18.70
CA LEU A 108 -0.43 17.13 -19.22
C LEU A 108 -0.13 18.57 -19.63
N THR A 109 -0.39 18.90 -20.89
CA THR A 109 -0.43 20.28 -21.37
C THR A 109 -1.81 20.87 -21.05
N CYS A 110 -2.08 21.17 -19.78
CA CYS A 110 -3.35 21.80 -19.37
C CYS A 110 -3.15 22.81 -18.24
N ASP A 111 -3.98 23.86 -18.25
CA ASP A 111 -4.00 24.85 -17.18
C ASP A 111 -4.58 24.24 -15.89
N LEU A 112 -3.81 24.32 -14.81
CA LEU A 112 -4.21 23.82 -13.49
C LEU A 112 -4.71 24.97 -12.63
N THR A 113 -5.98 24.92 -12.23
CA THR A 113 -6.52 25.85 -11.23
C THR A 113 -6.58 25.13 -9.87
N PRO A 114 -5.90 25.61 -8.82
CA PRO A 114 -5.96 24.98 -7.50
C PRO A 114 -7.38 24.81 -6.98
N TYR A 115 -7.67 23.67 -6.36
CA TYR A 115 -8.98 23.36 -5.78
C TYR A 115 -8.84 22.97 -4.29
N PRO A 116 -8.51 23.92 -3.40
CA PRO A 116 -8.08 23.65 -2.03
C PRO A 116 -9.18 23.00 -1.17
N ASP A 117 -10.46 23.30 -1.42
CA ASP A 117 -11.59 22.78 -0.63
C ASP A 117 -11.70 21.25 -0.68
N LEU A 118 -11.11 20.62 -1.71
CA LEU A 118 -11.18 19.19 -1.90
C LEU A 118 -9.88 18.45 -1.54
N GLU A 119 -8.89 19.11 -0.93
CA GLU A 119 -7.62 18.48 -0.56
C GLU A 119 -7.74 17.63 0.71
N PRO A 120 -7.59 16.30 0.63
CA PRO A 120 -7.53 15.46 1.83
C PRO A 120 -6.16 15.60 2.50
N PRO A 121 -6.05 15.30 3.81
CA PRO A 121 -4.79 15.43 4.53
C PRO A 121 -3.72 14.48 3.97
N PRO A 122 -2.42 14.83 4.09
CA PRO A 122 -1.32 13.93 3.74
C PRO A 122 -1.37 12.63 4.54
N PHE A 123 -0.90 11.55 3.93
CA PHE A 123 -0.86 10.24 4.59
C PHE A 123 0.45 9.49 4.30
N ILE A 124 0.74 8.47 5.11
CA ILE A 124 1.98 7.68 5.01
C ILE A 124 1.62 6.24 4.66
N HIS A 125 2.08 5.77 3.49
CA HIS A 125 2.05 4.36 3.13
C HIS A 125 3.37 3.69 3.55
N ARG A 126 3.28 2.80 4.54
CA ARG A 126 4.44 2.10 5.09
C ARG A 126 4.78 0.86 4.26
N LEU A 127 5.84 0.94 3.46
CA LEU A 127 6.39 -0.17 2.67
C LEU A 127 7.55 -0.87 3.39
N THR A 128 7.88 -2.11 3.03
CA THR A 128 8.95 -2.88 3.71
C THR A 128 10.28 -2.12 3.81
N HIS A 129 10.64 -1.35 2.77
CA HIS A 129 11.94 -0.69 2.66
C HIS A 129 11.94 0.79 3.06
N PHE A 130 10.80 1.49 2.96
CA PHE A 130 10.72 2.93 3.22
C PHE A 130 9.31 3.37 3.63
N ASP A 131 9.21 4.58 4.18
CA ASP A 131 7.95 5.27 4.42
C ASP A 131 7.64 6.20 3.25
N TRP A 132 6.49 6.00 2.61
CA TRP A 132 6.06 6.82 1.47
C TRP A 132 5.06 7.86 1.94
N HIS A 133 5.50 9.11 1.98
CA HIS A 133 4.68 10.27 2.32
C HIS A 133 4.00 10.79 1.05
N LEU A 134 2.67 10.77 1.07
CA LEU A 134 1.83 11.14 -0.05
C LEU A 134 0.99 12.36 0.32
N THR A 135 1.14 13.42 -0.45
CA THR A 135 0.45 14.70 -0.25
C THR A 135 -0.54 14.91 -1.39
N PRO A 136 -1.85 14.70 -1.18
CA PRO A 136 -2.86 15.04 -2.16
C PRO A 136 -2.86 16.55 -2.48
N ARG A 137 -2.98 16.89 -3.75
CA ARG A 137 -3.19 18.26 -4.24
C ARG A 137 -4.26 18.25 -5.32
N ALA A 138 -5.30 19.02 -5.11
CA ALA A 138 -6.47 19.01 -5.97
C ALA A 138 -6.44 20.19 -6.93
N PHE A 139 -6.77 19.93 -8.18
CA PHE A 139 -6.83 20.93 -9.23
C PHE A 139 -8.07 20.72 -10.09
N ARG A 140 -8.69 21.83 -10.48
CA ARG A 140 -9.66 21.87 -11.56
C ARG A 140 -8.92 22.11 -12.87
N ILE A 141 -9.33 21.38 -13.90
CA ILE A 141 -8.90 21.61 -15.28
C ILE A 141 -10.13 21.90 -16.14
N SER A 142 -9.96 22.65 -17.22
CA SER A 142 -11.10 23.06 -18.06
C SER A 142 -11.72 21.89 -18.81
N GLU A 143 -10.90 20.97 -19.33
CA GLU A 143 -11.35 19.81 -20.10
C GLU A 143 -10.46 18.60 -19.84
N ALA A 144 -11.04 17.40 -19.96
CA ALA A 144 -10.28 16.15 -19.87
C ALA A 144 -9.24 16.11 -20.99
N VAL A 145 -7.96 15.98 -20.62
CA VAL A 145 -6.90 15.85 -21.62
C VAL A 145 -7.11 14.54 -22.39
N PRO A 146 -7.21 14.57 -23.74
CA PRO A 146 -7.44 13.39 -24.53
C PRO A 146 -6.33 12.38 -24.28
N SER A 147 -6.72 11.20 -23.81
CA SER A 147 -5.83 10.08 -23.64
C SER A 147 -5.67 9.40 -25.00
N PRO A 148 -4.47 9.32 -25.60
CA PRO A 148 -4.28 8.46 -26.78
C PRO A 148 -4.71 7.03 -26.43
N SER A 149 -5.12 6.24 -27.42
CA SER A 149 -5.69 4.90 -27.19
C SER A 149 -4.78 3.91 -26.43
N SER A 150 -3.50 4.24 -26.27
CA SER A 150 -2.50 3.52 -25.47
C SER A 150 -2.04 4.24 -24.20
N SER A 151 -2.73 5.31 -23.79
CA SER A 151 -2.39 6.09 -22.61
C SER A 151 -2.60 5.26 -21.34
N PRO A 152 -1.72 5.37 -20.33
CA PRO A 152 -1.98 4.78 -19.02
C PRO A 152 -3.11 5.50 -18.27
N TRP A 153 -3.73 6.52 -18.85
CA TRP A 153 -4.72 7.38 -18.21
C TRP A 153 -6.15 6.94 -18.44
N HIS A 154 -6.98 7.15 -17.41
CA HIS A 154 -8.42 6.94 -17.46
C HIS A 154 -9.12 8.09 -16.75
N TRP A 155 -10.13 8.66 -17.40
CA TRP A 155 -10.99 9.69 -16.85
C TRP A 155 -12.36 9.09 -16.54
N GLY A 156 -12.81 9.19 -15.30
CA GLY A 156 -14.11 8.65 -14.90
C GLY A 156 -14.64 9.27 -13.61
N PRO A 157 -15.94 9.12 -13.33
CA PRO A 157 -16.50 9.50 -12.03
C PRO A 157 -15.87 8.64 -10.92
N LEU A 158 -15.81 9.15 -9.69
CA LEU A 158 -15.21 8.44 -8.56
C LEU A 158 -15.80 7.03 -8.34
N SER A 159 -17.09 6.84 -8.64
CA SER A 159 -17.77 5.55 -8.56
C SER A 159 -17.23 4.50 -9.54
N ASP A 160 -16.93 4.89 -10.77
CA ASP A 160 -16.28 4.03 -11.78
C ASP A 160 -14.84 3.74 -11.38
N LEU A 161 -14.10 4.76 -10.97
CA LEU A 161 -12.69 4.63 -10.57
C LEU A 161 -12.49 3.62 -9.42
N MET A 162 -13.48 3.49 -8.54
CA MET A 162 -13.45 2.55 -7.41
C MET A 162 -13.49 1.07 -7.79
N THR A 163 -13.93 0.74 -9.02
CA THR A 163 -13.99 -0.64 -9.51
C THR A 163 -12.64 -1.17 -9.99
N TYR A 164 -11.67 -0.29 -10.21
CA TYR A 164 -10.32 -0.66 -10.66
C TYR A 164 -9.51 -1.37 -9.55
N PRO A 165 -8.44 -2.10 -9.93
CA PRO A 165 -7.49 -2.64 -8.96
C PRO A 165 -6.66 -1.49 -8.37
N LEU A 166 -6.95 -1.16 -7.11
CA LEU A 166 -6.39 -0.02 -6.39
C LEU A 166 -5.51 -0.47 -5.21
N PRO A 167 -4.41 0.25 -4.94
CA PRO A 167 -3.74 0.14 -3.64
C PRO A 167 -4.70 0.54 -2.51
N ALA A 168 -4.60 -0.14 -1.37
CA ALA A 168 -5.40 0.16 -0.17
C ALA A 168 -5.45 1.67 0.20
N PRO A 169 -4.34 2.43 0.23
CA PRO A 169 -4.41 3.86 0.56
C PRO A 169 -5.16 4.70 -0.47
N ILE A 170 -5.06 4.38 -1.77
CA ILE A 170 -5.78 5.10 -2.82
C ILE A 170 -7.28 4.78 -2.74
N ARG A 171 -7.65 3.53 -2.44
CA ARG A 171 -9.04 3.16 -2.19
C ARG A 171 -9.64 3.95 -1.02
N GLN A 172 -8.90 4.10 0.07
CA GLN A 172 -9.31 4.91 1.23
C GLN A 172 -9.45 6.40 0.88
N LEU A 173 -8.52 6.92 0.06
CA LEU A 173 -8.57 8.30 -0.43
C LEU A 173 -9.84 8.54 -1.28
N LEU A 174 -10.14 7.66 -2.23
CA LEU A 174 -11.35 7.74 -3.06
C LEU A 174 -12.64 7.70 -2.23
N HIS A 175 -12.71 6.83 -1.20
CA HIS A 175 -13.83 6.85 -0.26
C HIS A 175 -14.00 8.21 0.43
N THR A 176 -12.89 8.86 0.81
CA THR A 176 -12.92 10.19 1.45
C THR A 176 -13.44 11.26 0.50
N LEU A 177 -13.02 11.20 -0.77
CA LEU A 177 -13.47 12.12 -1.81
C LEU A 177 -14.97 11.95 -2.12
N LEU A 178 -15.46 10.71 -2.22
CA LEU A 178 -16.88 10.40 -2.44
C LEU A 178 -17.78 11.01 -1.34
N THR A 179 -17.38 10.88 -0.07
CA THR A 179 -18.14 11.47 1.04
C THR A 179 -18.20 12.99 0.92
N ARG A 180 -17.09 13.65 0.56
CA ARG A 180 -17.00 15.11 0.44
C ARG A 180 -17.75 15.67 -0.77
N GLU A 181 -17.77 14.98 -1.92
CA GLU A 181 -18.60 15.39 -3.06
C GLU A 181 -20.09 15.42 -2.70
N THR A 182 -20.53 14.46 -1.88
CA THR A 182 -21.94 14.38 -1.43
C THR A 182 -22.35 15.53 -0.50
N GLU A 183 -21.38 16.13 0.20
CA GLU A 183 -21.58 17.26 1.11
C GLU A 183 -21.56 18.61 0.38
N CYS A 184 -20.90 18.72 -0.76
CA CYS A 184 -20.80 19.96 -1.55
C CYS A 184 -22.02 20.20 -2.47
N VAL A 185 -22.83 19.17 -2.71
CA VAL A 185 -24.06 19.24 -3.54
C VAL A 185 -25.33 19.47 -2.69
N LYS A 186 -25.19 19.66 -1.37
CA LYS A 186 -26.28 20.06 -0.46
C LYS A 186 -26.10 21.50 0.00
#